data_AF-A0A4V1CXJ7-F1
#
_entry.id   AF-A0A4V1CXJ7-F1
#
_cell.length_a   1.000
_cell.length_b   1.000
_cell.length_c   1.000
_cell.angle_alpha   90.00
_cell.angle_beta   90.00
_cell.angle_gamma   90.00
#
_symmetry.space_group_name_H-M   'P 1'
#
loop_
_entity.id
_entity.type
_entity.pdbx_description
1 polymer ?
#
loop_
_entity_poly.entity_id
_entity_poly.type
_entity_poly.pdbx_seq_one_letter_code
_entity_poly.pdbx_strand_id
1 'polypeptide(L)'
;MPISDHLDDLQRVCAKAVQQHNWPLEKVFRSGLMSIREYSADYDTLIDDNNPFYQEFTHCSQQDAISEDDLFSLFECLVIFIRMRQMVAPGLRLSAKEQSVLEYFETCGEWTACDETVVSQWYWKHLPETSRHH
;
A
#
# COMPACT_ATOMS: atom_id res chain seq x y z
N MET A 1 -8.76 -6.09 -12.27
CA MET A 1 -9.49 -4.79 -12.46
C MET A 1 -8.51 -3.68 -12.08
N PRO A 2 -8.45 -2.54 -12.79
CA PRO A 2 -7.54 -1.46 -12.39
C PRO A 2 -7.68 -1.08 -10.90
N ILE A 3 -6.56 -0.79 -10.23
CA ILE A 3 -6.58 -0.33 -8.82
C ILE A 3 -7.38 0.95 -8.70
N SER A 4 -7.28 1.81 -9.71
CA SER A 4 -7.99 3.08 -9.78
C SER A 4 -9.51 2.94 -9.64
N ASP A 5 -10.09 1.83 -10.12
CA ASP A 5 -11.53 1.56 -10.04
C ASP A 5 -11.99 1.32 -8.58
N HIS A 6 -11.10 0.89 -7.69
CA HIS A 6 -11.42 0.58 -6.29
C HIS A 6 -11.21 1.77 -5.34
N LEU A 7 -10.56 2.84 -5.78
CA LEU A 7 -10.11 3.93 -4.90
C LEU A 7 -11.27 4.70 -4.25
N ASP A 8 -12.36 4.94 -4.98
CA ASP A 8 -13.50 5.70 -4.46
C ASP A 8 -14.26 4.93 -3.39
N ASP A 9 -14.43 3.61 -3.58
CA ASP A 9 -15.07 2.76 -2.58
C ASP A 9 -14.20 2.60 -1.34
N LEU A 10 -12.88 2.40 -1.50
CA LEU A 10 -11.95 2.35 -0.37
C LEU A 10 -11.92 3.65 0.41
N GLN A 11 -11.88 4.81 -0.24
CA GLN A 11 -11.92 6.10 0.46
C GLN A 11 -13.18 6.22 1.32
N ARG A 12 -14.33 5.76 0.80
CA ARG A 12 -15.61 5.79 1.52
C ARG A 12 -15.59 4.88 2.73
N VAL A 13 -15.13 3.64 2.58
CA VAL A 13 -15.12 2.63 3.63
C VAL A 13 -14.09 2.98 4.71
N CYS A 14 -12.88 3.39 4.32
CA CYS A 14 -11.83 3.82 5.24
C CYS A 14 -12.22 5.08 6.03
N ALA A 15 -12.88 6.06 5.41
CA ALA A 15 -13.29 7.27 6.12
C ALA A 15 -14.21 6.97 7.31
N LYS A 16 -15.07 5.94 7.21
CA LYS A 16 -15.92 5.50 8.32
C LYS A 16 -15.12 4.81 9.41
N ALA A 17 -14.25 3.86 9.04
CA ALA A 17 -13.47 3.09 10.01
C ALA A 17 -12.47 3.97 10.78
N VAL A 18 -11.77 4.87 10.09
CA VAL A 18 -10.81 5.79 10.71
C VAL A 18 -11.45 6.67 11.79
N GLN A 19 -12.66 7.17 11.55
CA GLN A 19 -13.41 7.98 12.52
C GLN A 19 -13.82 7.17 13.75
N GLN A 20 -14.07 5.88 13.59
CA GLN A 20 -14.49 5.00 14.69
C GLN A 20 -13.31 4.59 15.58
N HIS A 21 -12.12 4.45 15.01
CA HIS A 21 -10.97 3.85 15.69
C HIS A 21 -9.88 4.84 16.13
N ASN A 22 -9.97 6.14 15.78
CA ASN A 22 -8.91 7.13 16.06
C ASN A 22 -7.52 6.64 15.61
N TRP A 23 -7.48 6.11 14.39
CA TRP A 23 -6.35 5.33 13.89
C TRP A 23 -5.10 6.22 13.67
N PRO A 24 -3.95 5.90 14.30
CA PRO A 24 -2.77 6.77 14.30
C PRO A 24 -2.14 6.98 12.90
N LEU A 25 -2.44 6.08 11.96
CA LEU A 25 -1.90 6.12 10.60
C LEU A 25 -2.75 6.94 9.62
N GLU A 26 -3.89 7.50 10.03
CA GLU A 26 -4.84 8.19 9.15
C GLU A 26 -4.17 9.14 8.15
N LYS A 27 -3.25 9.99 8.64
CA LYS A 27 -2.59 11.01 7.81
C LYS A 27 -1.68 10.38 6.75
N VAL A 28 -0.85 9.41 7.15
CA VAL A 28 0.11 8.77 6.24
C VAL A 28 -0.63 7.86 5.25
N PHE A 29 -1.66 7.15 5.72
CA PHE A 29 -2.53 6.34 4.89
C PHE A 29 -3.25 7.15 3.80
N ARG A 30 -3.87 8.28 4.17
CA ARG A 30 -4.50 9.20 3.20
C ARG A 30 -3.49 9.74 2.19
N SER A 31 -2.27 10.05 2.63
CA SER A 31 -1.19 10.49 1.75
C SER A 31 -0.88 9.43 0.67
N GLY A 32 -0.79 8.16 1.07
CA GLY A 32 -0.58 7.03 0.16
C GLY A 32 -1.74 6.78 -0.80
N LEU A 33 -2.99 6.82 -0.34
CA LEU A 33 -4.15 6.72 -1.24
C LEU A 33 -4.17 7.84 -2.28
N MET A 34 -3.82 9.06 -1.87
CA MET A 34 -3.72 10.18 -2.80
C MET A 34 -2.59 10.00 -3.81
N SER A 35 -1.45 9.43 -3.43
CA SER A 35 -0.38 9.16 -4.41
C SER A 35 -0.76 8.08 -5.40
N ILE A 36 -1.47 7.02 -4.96
CA ILE A 36 -1.98 6.01 -5.90
C ILE A 36 -2.93 6.63 -6.90
N ARG A 37 -3.82 7.52 -6.46
CA ARG A 37 -4.72 8.26 -7.35
C ARG A 37 -3.96 9.15 -8.34
N GLU A 38 -2.91 9.84 -7.89
CA GLU A 38 -2.13 10.76 -8.72
C GLU A 38 -1.32 10.04 -9.82
N TYR A 39 -0.86 8.82 -9.54
CA TYR A 39 -0.08 8.00 -10.46
C TYR A 39 -0.84 6.74 -10.88
N SER A 40 -2.18 6.81 -10.96
CA SER A 40 -3.04 5.64 -11.19
C SER A 40 -2.65 4.84 -12.43
N ALA A 41 -2.32 5.51 -13.53
CA ALA A 41 -1.88 4.83 -14.76
C ALA A 41 -0.61 3.98 -14.56
N ASP A 42 0.33 4.44 -13.75
CA ASP A 42 1.55 3.70 -13.42
C ASP A 42 1.18 2.44 -12.61
N TYR A 43 0.34 2.60 -11.58
CA TYR A 43 -0.06 1.51 -10.69
C TYR A 43 -0.95 0.47 -11.37
N ASP A 44 -1.90 0.91 -12.21
CA ASP A 44 -2.81 0.03 -12.95
C ASP A 44 -2.06 -0.86 -13.96
N THR A 45 -0.90 -0.39 -14.45
CA THR A 45 -0.02 -1.18 -15.33
C THR A 45 0.90 -2.09 -14.54
N LEU A 46 1.33 -1.66 -13.36
CA LEU A 46 2.35 -2.31 -12.56
C LEU A 46 1.83 -3.47 -11.71
N ILE A 47 0.60 -3.35 -11.20
CA ILE A 47 0.06 -4.28 -10.21
C ILE A 47 -0.95 -5.20 -10.89
N ASP A 48 -0.63 -6.49 -10.89
CA ASP A 48 -1.47 -7.52 -11.48
C ASP A 48 -2.42 -8.17 -10.48
N ASP A 49 -3.48 -8.81 -11.01
CA ASP A 49 -4.54 -9.45 -10.23
C ASP A 49 -4.07 -10.69 -9.42
N ASN A 50 -2.86 -11.21 -9.67
CA ASN A 50 -2.26 -12.30 -8.88
C ASN A 50 -1.46 -11.80 -7.68
N ASN A 51 -1.24 -10.49 -7.56
CA ASN A 51 -0.58 -9.92 -6.40
C ASN A 51 -1.46 -10.10 -5.14
N PRO A 52 -0.98 -10.74 -4.07
CA PRO A 52 -1.79 -10.99 -2.88
C PRO A 52 -2.26 -9.70 -2.20
N PHE A 53 -1.47 -8.62 -2.27
CA PHE A 53 -1.86 -7.32 -1.74
C PHE A 53 -2.94 -6.64 -2.60
N TYR A 54 -2.97 -6.91 -3.91
CA TYR A 54 -4.08 -6.46 -4.75
C TYR A 54 -5.38 -7.19 -4.38
N GLN A 55 -5.31 -8.49 -4.14
CA GLN A 55 -6.49 -9.27 -3.72
C GLN A 55 -7.04 -8.77 -2.38
N GLU A 56 -6.18 -8.49 -1.42
CA GLU A 56 -6.58 -7.90 -0.13
C GLU A 56 -7.19 -6.50 -0.33
N PHE A 57 -6.52 -5.63 -1.09
CA PHE A 57 -6.99 -4.28 -1.37
C PHE A 57 -8.39 -4.25 -2.01
N THR A 58 -8.62 -5.13 -2.99
CA THR A 58 -9.93 -5.25 -3.64
C THR A 58 -10.97 -5.88 -2.73
N HIS A 59 -10.60 -6.85 -1.89
CA HIS A 59 -11.49 -7.43 -0.89
C HIS A 59 -12.03 -6.35 0.05
N CYS A 60 -11.16 -5.54 0.65
CA CYS A 60 -11.57 -4.44 1.53
C CYS A 60 -12.44 -3.39 0.81
N SER A 61 -12.20 -3.14 -0.48
CA SER A 61 -13.00 -2.17 -1.27
C SER A 61 -14.46 -2.57 -1.42
N GLN A 62 -14.75 -3.87 -1.35
CA GLN A 62 -16.08 -4.45 -1.54
C GLN A 62 -16.86 -4.61 -0.23
N GLN A 63 -16.23 -4.34 0.92
CA GLN A 63 -16.87 -4.46 2.22
C GLN A 63 -17.69 -3.22 2.57
N ASP A 64 -18.81 -3.40 3.27
CA ASP A 64 -19.64 -2.29 3.77
C ASP A 64 -18.98 -1.53 4.94
N ALA A 65 -18.16 -2.23 5.70
CA ALA A 65 -17.38 -1.75 6.84
C ALA A 65 -16.11 -2.61 6.98
N ILE A 66 -15.02 -1.98 7.39
CA ILE A 66 -13.73 -2.61 7.64
C ILE A 66 -13.32 -2.38 9.10
N SER A 67 -12.57 -3.30 9.67
CA SER A 67 -12.02 -3.24 11.02
C SER A 67 -10.74 -2.40 11.09
N GLU A 68 -10.20 -2.24 12.30
CA GLU A 68 -8.87 -1.64 12.49
C GLU A 68 -7.76 -2.50 11.86
N ASP A 69 -7.85 -3.83 11.98
CA ASP A 69 -6.87 -4.74 11.37
C ASP A 69 -6.88 -4.60 9.84
N ASP A 70 -8.06 -4.47 9.23
CA ASP A 70 -8.19 -4.22 7.78
C ASP A 70 -7.58 -2.88 7.37
N LEU A 71 -7.63 -1.85 8.23
CA LEU A 71 -6.94 -0.57 7.97
C LEU A 71 -5.42 -0.77 7.94
N PHE A 72 -4.86 -1.58 8.85
CA PHE A 72 -3.44 -1.94 8.82
C PHE A 72 -3.10 -2.75 7.58
N SER A 73 -3.88 -3.75 7.21
CA SER A 73 -3.69 -4.53 5.98
C SER A 73 -3.74 -3.65 4.72
N LEU A 74 -4.65 -2.68 4.67
CA LEU A 74 -4.70 -1.70 3.58
C LEU A 74 -3.46 -0.80 3.56
N PHE A 75 -2.95 -0.37 4.72
CA PHE A 75 -1.70 0.38 4.78
C PHE A 75 -0.52 -0.45 4.25
N GLU A 76 -0.43 -1.73 4.62
CA GLU A 76 0.57 -2.66 4.09
C GLU A 76 0.48 -2.80 2.57
N CYS A 77 -0.74 -2.85 2.01
CA CYS A 77 -0.94 -2.85 0.57
C CYS A 77 -0.35 -1.59 -0.09
N LEU A 78 -0.61 -0.40 0.46
CA LEU A 78 -0.03 0.86 -0.05
C LEU A 78 1.49 0.82 -0.07
N VAL A 79 2.10 0.32 1.01
CA VAL A 79 3.56 0.19 1.14
C VAL A 79 4.12 -0.69 0.01
N ILE A 80 3.52 -1.86 -0.22
CA ILE A 80 3.97 -2.77 -1.27
C ILE A 80 3.80 -2.17 -2.66
N PHE A 81 2.67 -1.55 -2.94
CA PHE A 81 2.43 -0.90 -4.23
C PHE A 81 3.44 0.20 -4.51
N ILE A 82 3.69 1.07 -3.53
CA ILE A 82 4.68 2.15 -3.64
C ILE A 82 6.09 1.57 -3.83
N ARG A 83 6.44 0.52 -3.09
CA ARG A 83 7.73 -0.16 -3.22
C ARG A 83 7.92 -0.79 -4.59
N MET A 84 6.90 -1.46 -5.12
CA MET A 84 6.91 -1.98 -6.48
C MET A 84 7.20 -0.86 -7.48
N ARG A 85 6.53 0.30 -7.33
CA ARG A 85 6.75 1.45 -8.23
C ARG A 85 8.18 1.97 -8.13
N GLN A 86 8.72 2.08 -6.92
CA GLN A 86 10.11 2.45 -6.68
C GLN A 86 11.10 1.53 -7.41
N MET A 87 10.76 0.26 -7.56
CA MET A 87 11.60 -0.79 -8.14
C MET A 87 11.48 -0.93 -9.66
N VAL A 88 10.56 -0.22 -10.33
CA VAL A 88 10.35 -0.32 -11.79
C VAL A 88 11.60 0.08 -12.59
N ALA A 89 12.33 1.10 -12.13
CA ALA A 89 13.53 1.56 -12.82
C ALA A 89 14.56 2.14 -11.83
N PRO A 90 15.87 1.88 -12.04
CA PRO A 90 16.91 2.54 -11.28
C PRO A 90 16.79 4.06 -11.36
N GLY A 91 16.63 4.72 -10.21
CA GLY A 91 16.53 6.17 -10.13
C GLY A 91 15.13 6.76 -10.32
N LEU A 92 14.08 5.92 -10.41
CA LEU A 92 12.71 6.41 -10.29
C LEU A 92 12.56 7.14 -8.95
N ARG A 93 12.07 8.39 -9.02
CA ARG A 93 11.86 9.21 -7.84
C ARG A 93 10.40 9.10 -7.40
N LEU A 94 10.21 8.60 -6.20
CA LEU A 94 8.92 8.66 -5.52
C LEU A 94 8.55 10.12 -5.23
N SER A 95 7.25 10.41 -5.23
CA SER A 95 6.74 11.67 -4.75
C SER A 95 6.92 11.80 -3.24
N ALA A 96 6.80 13.03 -2.70
CA ALA A 96 6.90 13.26 -1.26
C ALA A 96 5.85 12.46 -0.46
N LYS A 97 4.67 12.21 -1.04
CA LYS A 97 3.61 11.42 -0.41
C LYS A 97 4.00 9.96 -0.28
N GLU A 98 4.47 9.37 -1.37
CA GLU A 98 4.95 8.00 -1.40
C GLU A 98 6.14 7.79 -0.47
N GLN A 99 7.09 8.73 -0.51
CA GLN A 99 8.27 8.68 0.36
C GLN A 99 7.87 8.73 1.83
N SER A 100 6.86 9.54 2.19
CA SER A 100 6.38 9.61 3.58
C SER A 100 5.73 8.31 4.07
N VAL A 101 5.10 7.55 3.17
CA VAL A 101 4.51 6.24 3.49
C VAL A 101 5.62 5.23 3.75
N LEU A 102 6.60 5.15 2.85
CA LEU A 102 7.72 4.23 3.02
C LEU A 102 8.57 4.58 4.25
N GLU A 103 8.91 5.86 4.43
CA GLU A 103 9.68 6.31 5.58
C GLU A 103 8.99 5.96 6.90
N TYR A 104 7.67 6.12 6.99
CA TYR A 104 6.93 5.70 8.17
C TYR A 104 7.04 4.18 8.38
N PHE A 105 6.74 3.37 7.36
CA PHE A 105 6.81 1.91 7.43
C PHE A 105 8.21 1.44 7.88
N GLU A 106 9.27 2.02 7.34
CA GLU A 106 10.65 1.64 7.62
C GLU A 106 11.14 2.06 9.02
N THR A 107 10.55 3.11 9.61
CA THR A 107 11.07 3.72 10.86
C THR A 107 10.18 3.54 12.08
N CYS A 108 8.91 3.14 11.91
CA CYS A 108 7.96 3.03 13.02
C CYS A 108 8.27 1.88 14.00
N GLY A 109 9.07 0.89 13.58
CA GLY A 109 9.46 -0.25 14.41
C GLY A 109 8.51 -1.45 14.38
N GLU A 110 7.36 -1.33 13.70
CA GLU A 110 6.33 -2.39 13.61
C GLU A 110 6.61 -3.41 12.50
N TRP A 111 7.31 -3.01 11.42
CA TRP A 111 7.59 -3.86 10.25
C TRP A 111 9.08 -3.93 9.92
N THR A 112 9.81 -4.67 10.74
CA THR A 112 11.25 -4.85 10.60
C THR A 112 11.62 -5.91 9.57
N ALA A 113 12.86 -5.86 9.06
CA ALA A 113 13.39 -6.88 8.16
C ALA A 113 13.53 -8.28 8.80
N CYS A 114 13.48 -8.35 10.14
CA CYS A 114 13.53 -9.59 10.89
C CYS A 114 12.15 -10.20 11.10
N ASP A 115 11.07 -9.47 10.81
CA ASP A 115 9.71 -9.95 11.06
C ASP A 115 9.31 -11.00 10.02
N GLU A 116 8.47 -11.93 10.47
CA GLU A 116 7.95 -13.02 9.64
C GLU A 116 6.61 -12.67 8.97
N THR A 117 6.12 -11.43 9.12
CA THR A 117 4.89 -10.98 8.47
C THR A 117 5.04 -10.98 6.94
N VAL A 118 3.93 -11.20 6.24
CA VAL A 118 3.92 -11.29 4.77
C VAL A 118 4.43 -9.98 4.15
N VAL A 119 4.00 -8.82 4.66
CA VAL A 119 4.45 -7.51 4.19
C VAL A 119 5.96 -7.31 4.38
N SER A 120 6.53 -7.68 5.54
CA SER A 120 7.96 -7.53 5.80
C SER A 120 8.80 -8.44 4.89
N GLN A 121 8.37 -9.70 4.70
CA GLN A 121 9.04 -10.62 3.78
C GLN A 121 8.99 -10.09 2.33
N TRP A 122 7.86 -9.55 1.91
CA TRP A 122 7.71 -8.99 0.57
C TRP A 122 8.56 -7.74 0.36
N TYR A 123 8.48 -6.78 1.27
CA TYR A 123 9.16 -5.49 1.17
C TYR A 123 10.69 -5.62 1.21
N TRP A 124 11.21 -6.40 2.16
CA TRP A 124 12.64 -6.46 2.46
C TRP A 124 13.39 -7.54 1.67
N LYS A 125 12.71 -8.60 1.24
CA LYS A 125 13.36 -9.77 0.59
C LYS A 125 12.85 -9.99 -0.83
N HIS A 126 11.54 -10.21 -1.00
CA HIS A 126 10.99 -10.62 -2.29
C HIS A 126 11.16 -9.55 -3.38
N LEU A 127 10.66 -8.33 -3.16
CA LEU A 127 10.72 -7.26 -4.16
C LEU A 127 12.17 -6.91 -4.56
N PRO A 128 13.13 -6.74 -3.62
CA PRO A 128 14.53 -6.51 -3.97
C PRO A 128 15.19 -7.65 -4.76
N GLU A 129 14.82 -8.91 -4.53
CA GLU A 129 15.32 -10.06 -5.29
C GLU A 129 14.80 -10.03 -6.73
N THR A 130 13.51 -9.77 -6.92
CA THR A 130 12.90 -9.69 -8.26
C THR A 130 13.53 -8.58 -9.11
N SER A 131 13.86 -7.42 -8.51
CA SER A 131 14.50 -6.31 -9.21
C SER A 131 15.95 -6.59 -9.65
N ARG A 132 16.62 -7.59 -9.07
CA ARG A 132 17.99 -7.98 -9.49
C ARG A 132 18.01 -8.88 -10.73
N HIS A 133 16.85 -9.37 -11.14
CA HIS A 133 16.70 -10.33 -12.24
C HIS A 133 16.11 -9.72 -13.52
N HIS A 134 15.88 -8.40 -13.54
CA HIS A 134 15.48 -7.62 -14.71
C HIS A 134 16.62 -6.73 -15.20
#